data_AF-A0A7S3Q311-F1
#
_entry.id   AF-A0A7S3Q311-F1
#
_cell.length_a   1.000
_cell.length_b   1.000
_cell.length_c   1.000
_cell.angle_alpha   90.00
_cell.angle_beta   90.00
_cell.angle_gamma   90.00
#
_symmetry.space_group_name_H-M   'P 1'
#
loop_
_entity.id
_entity.type
_entity.pdbx_description
1 polymer ?
#
loop_
_entity_poly.entity_id
_entity_poly.type
_entity_poly.pdbx_seq_one_letter_code
_entity_poly.pdbx_strand_id
1 'polypeptide(L)'
;LRGVLMDSGVAAMGIGTGRGKRAACDAAIAAITSPLLVAPVSEANKIVLNIVGGESLTLQKVNEAARIICENVYEDANIIVGAQVNPDFPRDKITVTVIA
;
A
#
# COMPACT_ATOMS: atom_id res chain seq x y z
N LEU A 1 -15.12 -8.24 5.64
CA LEU A 1 -14.60 -7.57 4.42
C LEU A 1 -15.69 -7.11 3.41
N ARG A 2 -17.00 -7.18 3.68
CA ARG A 2 -18.06 -6.77 2.72
C ARG A 2 -18.56 -5.30 2.83
N GLY A 3 -18.19 -4.56 3.88
CA GLY A 3 -18.76 -3.22 4.14
C GLY A 3 -17.95 -2.02 3.64
N VAL A 4 -16.67 -2.21 3.27
CA VAL A 4 -15.79 -1.06 2.93
C VAL A 4 -15.93 -0.64 1.47
N LEU A 5 -16.23 -1.59 0.58
CA LEU A 5 -16.18 -1.43 -0.88
C LEU A 5 -17.55 -1.17 -1.54
N MET A 6 -18.66 -1.20 -0.80
CA MET A 6 -20.02 -1.14 -1.38
C MET A 6 -20.47 0.27 -1.82
N ASP A 7 -19.76 1.33 -1.44
CA ASP A 7 -20.19 2.73 -1.65
C ASP A 7 -19.09 3.65 -2.25
N SER A 8 -17.93 3.09 -2.61
CA SER A 8 -16.84 3.88 -3.18
C SER A 8 -16.93 3.85 -4.70
N GLY A 9 -17.58 4.85 -5.29
CA GLY A 9 -17.46 5.12 -6.73
C GLY A 9 -16.00 5.16 -7.15
N VAL A 10 -15.68 4.50 -8.28
CA VAL A 10 -14.35 4.37 -8.91
C VAL A 10 -13.23 4.03 -7.92
N ALA A 11 -13.05 2.73 -7.63
CA ALA A 11 -11.87 2.27 -6.90
C ALA A 11 -10.60 2.49 -7.74
N ALA A 12 -9.67 3.31 -7.24
CA ALA A 12 -8.37 3.52 -7.83
C ALA A 12 -7.35 2.56 -7.18
N MET A 13 -6.62 1.79 -7.98
CA MET A 13 -5.69 0.79 -7.48
C MET A 13 -4.27 1.12 -7.91
N GLY A 14 -3.35 1.24 -6.95
CA GLY A 14 -1.93 1.40 -7.20
C GLY A 14 -1.15 0.18 -6.77
N ILE A 15 -0.22 -0.30 -7.58
CA ILE A 15 0.66 -1.43 -7.22
C ILE A 15 2.10 -0.99 -7.40
N GLY A 16 2.91 -1.24 -6.37
CA GLY A 16 4.34 -0.98 -6.38
C GLY A 16 5.13 -2.17 -5.85
N THR A 17 6.30 -2.38 -6.43
CA THR A 17 7.23 -3.42 -5.98
C THR A 17 8.61 -2.82 -5.74
N GLY A 18 9.22 -3.15 -4.62
CA GLY A 18 10.55 -2.71 -4.25
C GLY A 18 11.43 -3.89 -3.88
N ARG A 19 12.76 -3.69 -3.97
CA ARG A 19 13.75 -4.70 -3.60
C ARG A 19 14.88 -4.14 -2.74
N GLY A 20 15.47 -5.00 -1.91
CA GLY A 20 16.63 -4.66 -1.08
C GLY A 20 16.29 -3.90 0.21
N LYS A 21 17.20 -3.03 0.66
CA LYS A 21 17.09 -2.34 1.97
C LYS A 21 15.94 -1.33 2.03
N ARG A 22 15.66 -0.65 0.91
CA ARG A 22 14.58 0.34 0.78
C ARG A 22 13.34 -0.21 0.10
N ALA A 23 13.19 -1.54 0.07
CA ALA A 23 12.09 -2.20 -0.64
C ALA A 23 10.70 -1.70 -0.23
N ALA A 24 10.50 -1.33 1.04
CA ALA A 24 9.24 -0.79 1.52
C ALA A 24 8.96 0.61 0.97
N CYS A 25 9.94 1.52 1.07
CA CYS A 25 9.85 2.88 0.55
C CYS A 25 9.66 2.89 -0.97
N ASP A 26 10.52 2.17 -1.70
CA ASP A 26 10.44 2.09 -3.16
C ASP A 26 9.10 1.50 -3.63
N ALA A 27 8.60 0.46 -2.93
CA ALA A 27 7.29 -0.12 -3.23
C ALA A 27 6.13 0.84 -2.94
N ALA A 28 6.18 1.58 -1.83
CA ALA A 28 5.15 2.55 -1.47
C ALA A 28 5.09 3.70 -2.50
N ILE A 29 6.24 4.26 -2.87
CA ILE A 29 6.35 5.31 -3.89
C ILE A 29 5.82 4.80 -5.24
N ALA A 30 6.23 3.60 -5.65
CA ALA A 30 5.75 3.00 -6.89
C ALA A 30 4.25 2.73 -6.88
N ALA A 31 3.65 2.42 -5.71
CA ALA A 31 2.22 2.22 -5.58
C ALA A 31 1.45 3.53 -5.75
N ILE A 32 1.88 4.63 -5.11
CA ILE A 32 1.19 5.94 -5.21
C ILE A 32 1.41 6.66 -6.55
N THR A 33 2.49 6.32 -7.27
CA THR A 33 2.79 6.87 -8.61
C THR A 33 2.34 5.94 -9.74
N SER A 34 1.62 4.86 -9.40
CA SER A 34 1.20 3.85 -10.37
C SER A 34 0.21 4.44 -11.38
N PRO A 35 0.36 4.16 -12.69
CA PRO A 35 -0.55 4.66 -13.72
C PRO A 35 -1.97 4.04 -13.65
N LEU A 36 -2.17 3.07 -12.75
CA LEU A 36 -3.46 2.44 -12.48
C LEU A 36 -4.32 3.25 -11.48
N LEU A 37 -3.74 4.29 -10.87
CA LEU A 37 -4.48 5.28 -10.09
C LEU A 37 -5.19 6.26 -11.03
N VAL A 38 -6.49 6.06 -11.22
CA VAL A 38 -7.34 6.91 -12.06
C VAL A 38 -7.63 8.27 -11.39
N ALA A 39 -7.53 8.33 -10.05
CA ALA A 39 -7.69 9.52 -9.24
C ALA A 39 -6.52 9.63 -8.25
N PRO A 40 -6.14 10.85 -7.85
CA PRO A 40 -5.10 11.04 -6.85
C PRO A 40 -5.57 10.51 -5.49
N VAL A 41 -4.69 9.80 -4.78
CA VAL A 41 -4.96 9.21 -3.44
C VAL A 41 -5.34 10.26 -2.38
N SER A 42 -5.09 11.54 -2.65
CA SER A 42 -5.46 12.67 -1.81
C SER A 42 -6.96 12.91 -1.70
N GLU A 43 -7.78 12.38 -2.60
CA GLU A 43 -9.25 12.57 -2.57
C GLU A 43 -9.99 11.36 -1.99
N ALA A 44 -9.26 10.31 -1.58
CA ALA A 44 -9.84 9.06 -1.14
C ALA A 44 -10.21 9.09 0.35
N ASN A 45 -11.49 8.91 0.65
CA ASN A 45 -12.00 8.83 2.03
C ASN A 45 -11.69 7.49 2.72
N LYS A 46 -11.45 6.43 1.93
CA LYS A 46 -11.16 5.09 2.44
C LYS A 46 -9.99 4.52 1.66
N ILE A 47 -8.95 4.09 2.36
CA ILE A 47 -7.75 3.57 1.73
C ILE A 47 -7.43 2.20 2.34
N VAL A 48 -7.21 1.21 1.50
CA VAL A 48 -6.72 -0.11 1.91
C VAL A 48 -5.30 -0.27 1.41
N LEU A 49 -4.38 -0.40 2.36
CA LEU A 49 -2.99 -0.70 2.14
C LEU A 49 -2.76 -2.19 2.37
N ASN A 50 -2.24 -2.90 1.38
CA ASN A 50 -1.81 -4.28 1.53
C ASN A 50 -0.32 -4.41 1.25
N ILE A 51 0.43 -4.88 2.23
CA ILE A 51 1.88 -5.07 2.14
C ILE A 51 2.17 -6.56 2.18
N VAL A 52 2.79 -7.07 1.12
CA VAL A 52 3.18 -8.47 1.00
C VAL A 52 4.69 -8.55 0.88
N GLY A 53 5.31 -9.37 1.71
CA GLY A 53 6.74 -9.64 1.65
C GLY A 53 7.08 -11.05 2.09
N GLY A 54 8.31 -11.45 1.82
CA GLY A 54 8.88 -12.68 2.36
C GLY A 54 9.18 -12.58 3.85
N GLU A 55 9.92 -13.54 4.39
CA GLU A 55 10.37 -13.57 5.80
C GLU A 55 11.20 -12.34 6.24
N SER A 56 11.65 -11.53 5.28
CA SER A 56 12.38 -10.26 5.47
C SER A 56 11.45 -9.08 5.80
N LEU A 57 10.12 -9.28 5.81
CA LEU A 57 9.15 -8.25 6.15
C LEU A 57 9.13 -8.05 7.67
N THR A 58 9.55 -6.87 8.10
CA THR A 58 9.54 -6.46 9.51
C THR A 58 8.50 -5.37 9.74
N LEU A 59 8.08 -5.20 11.00
CA LEU A 59 7.15 -4.13 11.38
C LEU A 59 7.70 -2.74 11.01
N GLN A 60 9.01 -2.53 11.10
CA GLN A 60 9.66 -1.29 10.68
C GLN A 60 9.41 -0.96 9.21
N LYS A 61 9.54 -1.96 8.32
CA LYS A 61 9.30 -1.80 6.88
C LYS A 61 7.83 -1.52 6.58
N VAL A 62 6.93 -2.22 7.26
CA VAL A 62 5.49 -1.97 7.17
C VAL A 62 5.15 -0.53 7.56
N ASN A 63 5.70 -0.07 8.69
CA ASN A 63 5.47 1.29 9.19
C ASN A 63 6.05 2.36 8.26
N GLU A 64 7.22 2.12 7.68
CA GLU A 64 7.85 3.03 6.71
C GLU A 64 6.99 3.20 5.45
N ALA A 65 6.51 2.09 4.86
CA ALA A 65 5.62 2.14 3.71
C ALA A 65 4.27 2.82 4.04
N ALA A 66 3.68 2.49 5.19
CA ALA A 66 2.43 3.09 5.62
C ALA A 66 2.56 4.61 5.83
N ARG A 67 3.66 5.06 6.44
CA ARG A 67 3.93 6.47 6.68
C ARG A 67 4.00 7.29 5.39
N ILE A 68 4.73 6.80 4.38
CA ILE A 68 4.85 7.49 3.08
C ILE A 68 3.46 7.71 2.46
N ILE A 69 2.59 6.72 2.59
CA ILE A 69 1.23 6.79 2.03
C ILE A 69 0.37 7.72 2.87
N CYS A 70 0.46 7.67 4.20
CA CYS A 70 -0.22 8.60 5.11
C CYS A 70 0.17 10.06 4.84
N GLU A 71 1.42 10.34 4.46
CA GLU A 71 1.88 11.69 4.12
C GLU A 71 1.30 12.22 2.78
N ASN A 72 0.73 11.35 1.94
CA ASN A 72 0.19 11.70 0.61
C ASN A 72 -1.35 11.65 0.53
N VAL A 73 -2.04 11.34 1.62
CA VAL A 73 -3.51 11.15 1.67
C VAL A 73 -4.16 12.19 2.57
N TYR A 74 -5.49 12.33 2.47
CA TYR A 74 -6.24 13.27 3.28
C TYR A 74 -6.20 12.90 4.77
N GLU A 75 -6.15 13.91 5.65
CA GLU A 75 -5.94 13.74 7.10
C GLU A 75 -7.08 12.97 7.79
N ASP A 76 -8.31 13.06 7.26
CA ASP A 76 -9.49 12.31 7.73
C ASP A 76 -9.76 11.00 6.94
N ALA A 77 -8.84 10.56 6.08
CA ALA A 77 -9.01 9.31 5.34
C ALA A 77 -8.97 8.10 6.29
N ASN A 78 -9.91 7.17 6.13
CA ASN A 78 -9.90 5.92 6.89
C ASN A 78 -8.94 4.92 6.25
N ILE A 79 -7.78 4.70 6.87
CA ILE A 79 -6.72 3.83 6.34
C ILE A 79 -6.73 2.47 7.03
N ILE A 80 -6.87 1.40 6.24
CA ILE A 80 -6.76 0.01 6.68
C ILE A 80 -5.41 -0.53 6.23
N VAL A 81 -4.54 -0.88 7.17
CA VAL A 81 -3.24 -1.48 6.87
C VAL A 81 -3.27 -3.00 7.09
N GLY A 82 -3.07 -3.74 6.01
CA GLY A 82 -2.83 -5.17 6.01
C GLY A 82 -1.36 -5.48 5.70
N ALA A 83 -0.78 -6.40 6.46
CA ALA A 83 0.54 -6.94 6.20
C ALA A 83 0.47 -8.47 6.16
N GLN A 84 1.02 -9.07 5.12
CA GLN A 84 1.07 -10.51 4.94
C GLN A 84 2.51 -10.95 4.70
N VAL A 85 2.98 -11.84 5.57
CA VAL A 85 4.26 -12.55 5.39
C VAL A 85 3.96 -13.83 4.64
N ASN A 86 4.54 -13.98 3.45
CA ASN A 86 4.44 -15.21 2.67
C ASN A 86 5.83 -15.85 2.56
N PRO A 87 6.06 -17.04 3.14
CA PRO A 87 7.37 -17.70 3.13
C PRO A 87 7.84 -18.11 1.73
N ASP A 88 6.92 -18.31 0.77
CA ASP A 88 7.25 -18.60 -0.63
C ASP A 88 7.56 -17.33 -1.44
N PHE A 89 7.42 -16.15 -0.84
CA PHE A 89 7.69 -14.87 -1.50
C PHE A 89 9.21 -14.57 -1.46
N PRO A 90 9.78 -13.99 -2.53
CA PRO A 90 11.21 -13.68 -2.56
C PRO A 90 11.61 -12.81 -1.35
N ARG A 91 12.61 -13.26 -0.58
CA ARG A 91 13.07 -12.58 0.65
C ARG A 91 13.55 -11.15 0.41
N ASP A 92 13.96 -10.81 -0.80
CA ASP A 92 14.45 -9.49 -1.17
C ASP A 92 13.37 -8.57 -1.73
N LYS A 93 12.12 -9.05 -1.93
CA LYS A 93 11.05 -8.32 -2.58
C LYS A 93 9.91 -7.97 -1.62
N ILE A 94 9.42 -6.75 -1.74
CA ILE A 94 8.19 -6.28 -1.09
C ILE A 94 7.26 -5.76 -2.17
N THR A 95 5.98 -6.10 -2.04
CA THR A 95 4.91 -5.58 -2.89
C THR A 95 3.94 -4.81 -2.01
N VAL A 96 3.61 -3.60 -2.44
CA VAL A 96 2.64 -2.74 -1.79
C VAL A 96 1.50 -2.52 -2.78
N THR A 97 0.28 -2.73 -2.32
CA THR A 97 -0.94 -2.47 -3.07
C THR A 97 -1.74 -1.43 -2.29
N VAL A 98 -2.14 -0.37 -2.98
CA VAL A 98 -3.01 0.69 -2.47
C VAL A 98 -4.32 0.59 -3.22
N ILE A 99 -5.42 0.66 -2.48
CA ILE A 99 -6.77 0.73 -3.02
C ILE A 99 -7.41 1.94 -2.38
N ALA A 100 -7.87 2.88 -3.21
CA ALA A 100 -8.42 4.18 -2.84
C ALA A 100 -9.83 4.33 -3.42
#